data_AF-A0A6M3M9K2-F1
#
_entry.id   AF-A0A6M3M9K2-F1
#
_cell.length_a   1.000
_cell.length_b   1.000
_cell.length_c   1.000
_cell.angle_alpha   90.00
_cell.angle_beta   90.00
_cell.angle_gamma   90.00
#
_symmetry.space_group_name_H-M   'P 1'
#
loop_
_entity.id
_entity.type
_entity.pdbx_description
1 polymer ?
#
loop_
_entity_poly.entity_id
_entity_poly.type
_entity_poly.pdbx_seq_one_letter_code
_entity_poly.pdbx_strand_id
1 'polypeptide(L)'
;MTKEKKKHKNIDGMIEELENVVEGGRNDIESYRYLKKLSETDRISKEQADKAMEVTCYGHFAGCCGPEKGCPIHLSVCEALGVDPVELFQVKKYAVDAWLKEKLCTHKGE
;
A
#
# COMPACT_ATOMS: atom_id res chain seq x y z
N MET A 1 -4.53 -23.52 -27.91
CA MET A 1 -5.25 -23.60 -26.62
C MET A 1 -4.37 -24.32 -25.61
N THR A 2 -3.53 -23.57 -24.91
CA THR A 2 -2.63 -24.08 -23.87
C THR A 2 -3.46 -24.47 -22.65
N LYS A 3 -3.62 -25.78 -22.43
CA LYS A 3 -4.14 -26.31 -21.17
C LYS A 3 -3.12 -26.00 -20.09
N GLU A 4 -3.40 -24.99 -19.26
CA GLU A 4 -2.70 -24.79 -17.99
C GLU A 4 -2.76 -26.09 -17.20
N LYS A 5 -1.61 -26.73 -17.07
CA LYS A 5 -1.47 -27.93 -16.25
C LYS A 5 -1.71 -27.50 -14.80
N LYS A 6 -2.87 -27.87 -14.25
CA LYS A 6 -3.09 -27.97 -12.80
C LYS A 6 -2.01 -28.90 -12.24
N LYS A 7 -0.88 -28.33 -11.80
CA LYS A 7 0.20 -29.05 -11.14
C LYS A 7 -0.41 -29.65 -9.88
N HIS A 8 -0.56 -30.98 -9.82
CA HIS A 8 -0.84 -31.64 -8.54
C HIS A 8 0.34 -31.29 -7.63
N LYS A 9 0.10 -30.45 -6.63
CA LYS A 9 1.07 -30.17 -5.59
C LYS A 9 1.11 -31.44 -4.75
N ASN A 10 2.25 -32.12 -4.76
CA ASN A 10 2.52 -33.14 -3.76
C ASN A 10 2.52 -32.48 -2.37
N ILE A 11 2.49 -33.28 -1.30
CA ILE A 11 2.45 -32.78 0.07
C ILE A 11 3.58 -31.77 0.32
N ASP A 12 4.78 -32.02 -0.20
CA ASP A 12 5.92 -31.10 -0.09
C ASP A 12 5.64 -29.71 -0.68
N GLY A 13 5.04 -29.65 -1.87
CA GLY A 13 4.67 -28.36 -2.47
C GLY A 13 3.55 -27.63 -1.73
N MET A 14 2.68 -28.36 -1.01
CA MET A 14 1.70 -27.73 -0.12
C MET A 14 2.35 -27.18 1.16
N ILE A 15 3.36 -27.87 1.69
CA ILE A 15 4.16 -27.41 2.84
C ILE A 15 4.91 -26.13 2.47
N GLU A 16 5.63 -26.12 1.35
CA GLU A 16 6.38 -24.94 0.87
C GLU A 16 5.48 -23.71 0.70
N GLU A 17 4.24 -23.89 0.22
CA GLU A 17 3.29 -22.79 0.09
C GLU A 17 2.80 -22.25 1.44
N LEU A 18 2.53 -23.14 2.39
CA LEU A 18 2.16 -22.73 3.74
C LEU A 18 3.33 -22.01 4.43
N GLU A 19 4.56 -22.48 4.24
CA GLU A 19 5.77 -21.82 4.75
C GLU A 19 5.93 -20.42 4.17
N ASN A 20 5.75 -20.25 2.85
CA ASN A 20 5.76 -18.94 2.20
C ASN A 20 4.65 -18.00 2.73
N VAL A 21 3.44 -18.53 2.98
CA VAL A 21 2.35 -17.75 3.60
C VAL A 21 2.71 -17.32 5.02
N VAL A 22 3.30 -18.21 5.81
CA VAL A 22 3.76 -17.91 7.17
C VAL A 22 4.86 -16.85 7.15
N GLU A 23 5.82 -16.94 6.22
CA GLU A 23 6.89 -15.96 6.05
C GLU A 23 6.32 -14.59 5.62
N GLY A 24 5.39 -14.57 4.65
CA GLY A 24 4.68 -13.35 4.27
C GLY A 24 3.98 -12.69 5.45
N GLY A 25 3.25 -13.47 6.24
CA GLY A 25 2.59 -12.97 7.46
C GLY A 25 3.58 -12.43 8.51
N ARG A 26 4.78 -13.02 8.63
CA ARG A 26 5.83 -12.49 9.53
C ARG A 26 6.33 -11.13 9.06
N ASN A 27 6.56 -10.96 7.76
CA ASN A 27 7.00 -9.69 7.18
C ASN A 27 5.94 -8.59 7.35
N ASP A 28 4.66 -8.93 7.21
CA ASP A 28 3.55 -8.01 7.47
C ASP A 28 3.53 -7.56 8.94
N ILE A 29 3.69 -8.50 9.88
CA ILE A 29 3.75 -8.19 11.32
C ILE A 29 4.90 -7.24 11.65
N GLU A 30 6.09 -7.46 11.07
CA GLU A 30 7.22 -6.55 11.27
C GLU A 30 6.95 -5.15 10.73
N SER A 31 6.32 -5.06 9.57
CA SER A 31 5.90 -3.80 8.97
C SER A 31 4.91 -3.04 9.87
N TYR A 32 3.88 -3.72 10.39
CA TYR A 32 2.93 -3.09 11.32
C TYR A 32 3.55 -2.69 12.65
N ARG A 33 4.49 -3.50 13.18
CA ARG A 33 5.24 -3.13 14.39
C ARG A 33 6.09 -1.87 14.17
N TYR A 34 6.69 -1.72 12.99
CA TYR A 34 7.41 -0.51 12.62
C TYR A 34 6.48 0.70 12.54
N LEU A 35 5.34 0.57 11.84
CA LEU A 35 4.34 1.63 11.74
C LEU A 35 3.81 2.07 13.12
N LYS A 36 3.54 1.10 14.01
CA LYS A 36 3.13 1.39 15.39
C LYS A 36 4.19 2.20 16.17
N LYS A 37 5.47 1.88 15.99
CA LYS A 37 6.54 2.68 16.62
C LYS A 37 6.57 4.10 16.09
N LEU A 38 6.30 4.31 14.80
CA LEU A 38 6.22 5.65 14.22
C LEU A 38 5.02 6.43 14.75
N SER A 39 3.84 5.82 14.90
CA SER A 39 2.66 6.51 15.44
C SER A 39 2.84 7.00 16.88
N GLU A 40 3.73 6.37 17.63
CA GLU A 40 4.06 6.73 19.01
C GLU A 40 5.15 7.82 19.11
N THR A 41 5.70 8.31 17.98
CA THR A 41 6.75 9.33 17.95
C THR A 41 6.20 10.73 17.62
N ASP A 42 6.66 11.76 18.33
CA ASP A 42 6.21 13.15 18.15
C ASP A 42 6.51 13.72 16.75
N ARG A 43 7.63 13.30 16.15
CA ARG A 43 8.07 13.72 14.82
C ARG A 43 8.82 12.58 14.14
N ILE A 44 8.58 12.43 12.85
CA ILE A 44 9.26 11.46 11.98
C ILE A 44 10.09 12.19 10.92
N SER A 45 11.18 11.56 10.49
CA SER A 45 12.01 12.03 9.38
C SER A 45 11.34 11.74 8.03
N LYS A 46 11.82 12.41 6.98
CA LYS A 46 11.39 12.12 5.61
C LYS A 46 11.64 10.65 5.23
N GLU A 47 12.79 10.09 5.62
CA GLU A 47 13.14 8.70 5.35
C GLU A 47 12.18 7.72 6.05
N GLN A 48 11.77 8.03 7.27
CA GLN A 48 10.75 7.24 7.98
C GLN A 48 9.38 7.32 7.32
N ALA A 49 9.00 8.51 6.83
CA ALA A 49 7.79 8.69 6.07
C ALA A 49 7.83 7.90 4.74
N ASP A 50 8.92 7.98 3.99
CA ASP A 50 9.11 7.25 2.73
C ASP A 50 9.03 5.73 2.97
N LYS A 51 9.67 5.23 4.03
CA LYS A 51 9.63 3.80 4.40
C LYS A 51 8.25 3.33 4.88
N ALA A 52 7.51 4.16 5.62
CA ALA A 52 6.13 3.86 5.98
C ALA A 52 5.24 3.74 4.73
N MET A 53 5.56 4.50 3.68
CA MET A 53 4.80 4.50 2.43
C MET A 53 5.00 3.27 1.55
N GLU A 54 6.17 2.64 1.62
CA GLU A 54 6.45 1.39 0.88
C GLU A 54 5.50 0.24 1.27
N VAL A 55 4.94 0.28 2.49
CA VAL A 55 3.98 -0.73 2.97
C VAL A 55 2.61 -0.59 2.31
N THR A 56 2.27 0.59 1.76
CA THR A 56 0.99 0.80 1.06
C THR A 56 0.93 0.07 -0.26
N CYS A 57 -0.28 -0.24 -0.74
CA CYS A 57 -0.46 -0.81 -2.08
C CYS A 57 0.21 0.10 -3.13
N TYR A 58 1.13 -0.48 -3.91
CA TYR A 58 1.95 0.21 -4.91
C TYR A 58 2.99 1.21 -4.37
N GLY A 59 3.30 1.17 -3.07
CA GLY A 59 4.35 2.01 -2.46
C GLY A 59 4.10 3.52 -2.52
N HIS A 60 2.86 3.94 -2.81
CA HIS A 60 2.51 5.34 -3.04
C HIS A 60 1.15 5.68 -2.45
N PHE A 61 1.01 6.92 -2.00
CA PHE A 61 -0.26 7.43 -1.48
C PHE A 61 -1.38 7.33 -2.53
N ALA A 62 -1.12 7.71 -3.79
CA ALA A 62 -2.13 7.86 -4.84
C ALA A 62 -2.77 6.55 -5.33
N GLY A 63 -2.30 5.37 -4.90
CA GLY A 63 -2.77 4.06 -5.35
C GLY A 63 -3.63 3.27 -4.37
N CYS A 64 -3.88 3.80 -3.16
CA CYS A 64 -4.58 3.05 -2.12
C CYS A 64 -6.12 3.12 -2.25
N CYS A 65 -6.81 2.10 -1.73
CA CYS A 65 -8.25 2.09 -1.53
C CYS A 65 -8.74 3.34 -0.79
N GLY A 66 -9.91 3.88 -1.17
CA GLY A 66 -10.52 5.02 -0.46
C GLY A 66 -10.95 4.68 0.98
N PRO A 67 -11.24 5.71 1.80
CA PRO A 67 -11.56 5.56 3.23
C PRO A 67 -12.76 4.64 3.48
N GLU A 68 -13.71 4.58 2.55
CA GLU A 68 -14.89 3.71 2.59
C GLU A 68 -14.59 2.21 2.66
N LYS A 69 -13.40 1.76 2.21
CA LYS A 69 -13.01 0.35 2.25
C LYS A 69 -12.33 -0.07 3.56
N GLY A 70 -11.94 0.88 4.43
CA GLY A 70 -11.34 0.57 5.73
C GLY A 70 -10.07 -0.28 5.66
N CYS A 71 -9.18 -0.02 4.68
CA CYS A 71 -7.97 -0.81 4.48
C CYS A 71 -7.04 -0.73 5.71
N PRO A 72 -6.72 -1.85 6.39
CA PRO A 72 -5.89 -1.84 7.60
C PRO A 72 -4.50 -1.25 7.37
N ILE A 73 -3.90 -1.49 6.21
CA ILE A 73 -2.60 -0.92 5.82
C ILE A 73 -2.70 0.60 5.70
N HIS A 74 -3.72 1.10 4.98
CA HIS A 74 -3.93 2.53 4.82
C HIS A 74 -4.10 3.23 6.16
N LEU A 75 -4.96 2.68 7.01
CA LEU A 75 -5.26 3.22 8.34
C LEU A 75 -4.02 3.21 9.23
N SER A 76 -3.24 2.12 9.22
CA SER A 76 -2.00 2.02 10.00
C SER A 76 -0.95 3.05 9.56
N VAL A 77 -0.85 3.34 8.25
CA VAL A 77 0.04 4.39 7.74
C VAL A 77 -0.48 5.78 8.08
N CYS A 78 -1.79 6.02 8.01
CA CYS A 78 -2.38 7.29 8.43
C CYS A 78 -2.10 7.57 9.91
N GLU A 79 -2.29 6.56 10.76
CA GLU A 79 -1.97 6.61 12.19
C GLU A 79 -0.47 6.87 12.42
N ALA A 80 0.41 6.15 11.72
CA ALA A 80 1.87 6.34 11.80
C ALA A 80 2.33 7.75 11.42
N LEU A 81 1.64 8.38 10.47
CA LEU A 81 2.00 9.71 9.96
C LEU A 81 1.21 10.83 10.64
N GLY A 82 0.25 10.52 11.52
CA GLY A 82 -0.63 11.50 12.15
C GLY A 82 -1.55 12.24 11.17
N VAL A 83 -1.98 11.57 10.10
CA VAL A 83 -2.82 12.17 9.04
C VAL A 83 -4.22 11.60 9.10
N ASP A 84 -5.24 12.43 8.91
CA ASP A 84 -6.62 11.96 8.76
C ASP A 84 -6.79 11.19 7.43
N PRO A 85 -7.38 9.98 7.44
CA PRO A 85 -7.57 9.18 6.23
C PRO A 85 -8.43 9.86 5.15
N VAL A 86 -9.43 10.65 5.53
CA VAL A 86 -10.31 11.35 4.59
C VAL A 86 -9.59 12.55 3.97
N GLU A 87 -8.90 13.36 4.78
CA GLU A 87 -8.07 14.46 4.27
C GLU A 87 -7.01 13.95 3.30
N LEU A 88 -6.34 12.86 3.67
CA LEU A 88 -5.33 12.24 2.81
C LEU A 88 -5.92 11.72 1.50
N PHE A 89 -7.12 11.14 1.53
CA PHE A 89 -7.83 10.75 0.31
C PHE A 89 -8.15 11.95 -0.59
N GLN A 90 -8.57 13.08 -0.01
CA GLN A 90 -8.84 14.29 -0.76
C GLN A 90 -7.56 14.83 -1.42
N VAL A 91 -6.44 14.89 -0.70
CA VAL A 91 -5.14 15.29 -1.27
C VAL A 91 -4.74 14.40 -2.44
N LYS A 92 -4.92 13.08 -2.32
CA LYS A 92 -4.68 12.14 -3.44
C LYS A 92 -5.55 12.44 -4.64
N LYS A 93 -6.85 12.65 -4.41
CA LYS A 93 -7.81 12.97 -5.47
C LYS A 93 -7.39 14.24 -6.19
N TYR A 94 -7.00 15.29 -5.46
CA TYR A 94 -6.50 16.53 -6.06
C TYR A 94 -5.22 16.31 -6.88
N ALA A 95 -4.26 15.54 -6.38
CA ALA A 95 -3.03 15.25 -7.10
C ALA A 95 -3.28 14.47 -8.41
N VAL A 96 -4.15 13.47 -8.37
CA VAL A 96 -4.56 12.70 -9.55
C VAL A 96 -5.33 13.58 -10.53
N ASP A 97 -6.30 14.37 -10.06
CA ASP A 97 -7.08 15.28 -10.90
C ASP A 97 -6.19 16.34 -11.57
N ALA A 98 -5.18 16.87 -10.84
CA ALA A 98 -4.20 17.80 -11.38
C ALA A 98 -3.32 17.15 -12.45
N TRP A 99 -2.82 15.93 -12.20
CA TRP A 99 -2.04 15.17 -13.18
C TRP A 99 -2.87 14.83 -14.42
N LEU A 100 -4.10 14.38 -14.25
CA LEU A 100 -5.03 14.11 -15.36
C LEU A 100 -5.31 15.37 -16.16
N LYS A 101 -5.52 16.50 -15.51
CA LYS A 101 -5.69 17.79 -16.18
C LYS A 101 -4.45 18.16 -16.99
N GLU A 102 -3.25 17.97 -16.46
CA GLU A 102 -1.99 18.19 -17.19
C GLU A 102 -1.89 17.26 -18.42
N LYS A 103 -2.15 15.96 -18.26
CA LYS A 103 -2.01 14.96 -19.34
C LYS A 103 -3.12 14.98 -20.39
N LEU A 104 -4.32 15.42 -20.03
CA LEU A 104 -5.49 15.46 -20.94
C LEU A 104 -5.70 16.84 -21.57
N CYS A 105 -5.22 17.93 -20.96
CA CYS A 105 -5.29 19.27 -21.56
C CYS A 105 -4.20 19.54 -22.61
N THR A 106 -3.22 18.64 -22.80
CA THR A 106 -2.21 18.75 -23.88
C THR A 106 -2.73 18.37 -25.28
N HIS A 107 -4.02 18.06 -25.44
CA HIS A 107 -4.64 17.75 -26.75
C HIS A 107 -5.67 18.79 -27.23
N LYS A 108 -5.53 20.06 -26.85
CA LYS A 108 -6.26 21.15 -27.51
C LYS A 108 -5.32 22.11 -28.23
N GLY A 109 -5.16 21.85 -29.52
CA GLY A 109 -4.85 22.88 -30.52
C GLY A 109 -3.46 22.78 -31.12
N GLU A 110 -3.34 21.97 -32.18
CA GLU A 110 -2.84 22.44 -33.48
C GLU A 110 -3.82 21.99 -34.57
#